data_AF-A0A3M1SKU1-F1
#
_entry.id   AF-A0A3M1SKU1-F1
#
_cell.length_a   1.000
_cell.length_b   1.000
_cell.length_c   1.000
_cell.angle_alpha   90.00
_cell.angle_beta   90.00
_cell.angle_gamma   90.00
#
_symmetry.space_group_name_H-M   'P 1'
#
loop_
_entity.id
_entity.type
_entity.pdbx_description
1 polymer ?
#
loop_
_entity_poly.entity_id
_entity_poly.type
_entity_poly.pdbx_seq_one_letter_code
_entity_poly.pdbx_strand_id
1 'polypeptide(L)'
;MKIPGLTPPKQESENFLSVEPNLSVIKHPEEFVSSQSEAYIIFDPEFPEGYHLNKNAPNRFEIKVDKPEIINISVEKNRFDEVPLSIAVTAIKEGSATINAKFNVYYCREDNTGVCLIKTLRWEIPIRVVNEKKITRVELRPKLSLN
;
A
#
# COMPACT_ATOMS: atom_id res chain seq x y z
N MET A 1 34.24 30.83 -6.28
CA MET A 1 33.47 30.25 -7.40
C MET A 1 32.14 29.78 -6.84
N LYS A 2 31.02 30.44 -7.16
CA LYS A 2 29.65 30.05 -6.73
C LYS A 2 28.91 29.60 -7.98
N ILE A 3 28.33 28.40 -7.97
CA ILE A 3 27.52 27.90 -9.07
C ILE A 3 26.11 28.47 -8.90
N PRO A 4 25.62 29.38 -9.78
CA PRO A 4 24.25 29.85 -9.71
C PRO A 4 23.32 28.84 -10.39
N GLY A 5 22.13 28.61 -9.83
CA GLY A 5 21.03 27.99 -10.57
C GLY A 5 20.69 26.54 -10.24
N LEU A 6 20.55 26.19 -8.95
CA LEU A 6 19.75 25.03 -8.56
C LEU A 6 18.54 25.50 -7.77
N THR A 7 17.50 25.90 -8.48
CA THR A 7 16.17 25.94 -7.89
C THR A 7 15.72 24.48 -7.75
N PRO A 8 15.34 24.02 -6.55
CA PRO A 8 14.72 22.71 -6.42
C PRO A 8 13.53 22.64 -7.38
N PRO A 9 13.29 21.50 -8.06
CA PRO A 9 12.09 21.35 -8.85
C PRO A 9 10.90 21.66 -7.94
N LYS A 10 9.99 22.48 -8.45
CA LYS A 10 8.71 22.80 -7.81
C LYS A 10 8.10 21.46 -7.40
N GLN A 11 7.74 21.29 -6.12
CA GLN A 11 7.01 20.11 -5.69
C GLN A 11 5.71 20.06 -6.50
N GLU A 12 5.72 19.30 -7.58
CA GLU A 12 4.51 18.92 -8.29
C GLU A 12 3.71 18.11 -7.29
N SER A 13 2.47 18.53 -7.06
CA SER A 13 1.47 17.75 -6.34
C SER A 13 1.53 16.32 -6.88
N GLU A 14 1.96 15.37 -6.05
CA GLU A 14 2.07 13.97 -6.41
C GLU A 14 0.67 13.48 -6.80
N ASN A 15 0.38 13.53 -8.10
CA ASN A 15 -0.79 12.92 -8.67
C ASN A 15 -0.68 11.42 -8.36
N PHE A 16 -1.59 10.92 -7.52
CA PHE A 16 -1.70 9.50 -7.20
C PHE A 16 -1.88 8.61 -8.44
N LEU A 17 -2.19 9.23 -9.58
CA LEU A 17 -2.47 8.63 -10.86
C LEU A 17 -1.28 8.70 -11.85
N SER A 18 -0.10 9.21 -11.44
CA SER A 18 1.05 9.21 -12.34
C SER A 18 1.46 7.77 -12.69
N VAL A 19 1.70 7.56 -13.99
CA VAL A 19 2.06 6.26 -14.57
C VAL A 19 3.49 5.95 -14.15
N GLU A 20 3.63 5.11 -13.11
CA GLU A 20 4.93 4.61 -12.66
C GLU A 20 5.30 3.37 -13.50
N PRO A 21 6.56 3.24 -13.97
CA PRO A 21 6.95 2.24 -14.97
C PRO A 21 6.85 0.76 -14.53
N ASN A 22 6.32 0.46 -13.35
CA ASN A 22 6.06 -0.89 -12.83
C ASN A 22 4.72 -1.01 -12.08
N LEU A 23 3.78 -0.11 -12.34
CA LEU A 23 2.52 -0.03 -11.63
C LEU A 23 1.55 -1.13 -12.06
N SER A 24 1.20 -2.03 -11.13
CA SER A 24 0.05 -2.93 -11.27
C SER A 24 -1.12 -2.39 -10.46
N VAL A 25 -2.18 -1.92 -11.13
CA VAL A 25 -3.44 -1.53 -10.46
C VAL A 25 -4.32 -2.76 -10.31
N ILE A 26 -4.63 -3.12 -9.07
CA ILE A 26 -5.39 -4.30 -8.70
C ILE A 26 -6.73 -3.82 -8.12
N LYS A 27 -7.83 -4.15 -8.79
CA LYS A 27 -9.16 -3.91 -8.23
C LYS A 27 -9.42 -4.93 -7.14
N HIS A 28 -9.77 -4.45 -5.95
CA HIS A 28 -10.21 -5.30 -4.86
C HIS A 28 -11.75 -5.40 -4.86
N PRO A 29 -12.35 -6.54 -4.50
CA PRO A 29 -13.78 -6.59 -4.22
C PRO A 29 -14.18 -5.59 -3.12
N GLU A 30 -15.45 -5.15 -3.13
CA GLU A 30 -15.99 -4.30 -2.08
C GLU A 30 -15.93 -5.04 -0.74
N GLU A 31 -15.36 -4.36 0.26
CA GLU A 31 -15.22 -4.88 1.61
C GLU A 31 -16.16 -4.18 2.57
N PHE A 32 -16.63 -4.91 3.57
CA PHE A 32 -17.62 -4.42 4.53
C PHE A 32 -17.00 -4.29 5.92
N VAL A 33 -16.96 -3.09 6.47
CA VAL A 33 -16.36 -2.83 7.80
C VAL A 33 -17.43 -2.35 8.77
N SER A 34 -17.32 -2.76 10.02
CA SER A 34 -18.27 -2.33 11.07
C SER A 34 -18.05 -0.84 11.40
N SER A 35 -19.11 -0.04 11.50
CA SER A 35 -19.00 1.35 11.96
C SER A 35 -18.45 1.44 13.39
N GLN A 36 -17.77 2.55 13.70
CA GLN A 36 -17.19 2.82 15.02
C GLN A 36 -16.24 1.70 15.50
N SER A 37 -15.50 1.11 14.57
CA SER A 37 -14.60 0.00 14.86
C SER A 37 -13.24 0.19 14.20
N GLU A 38 -12.23 -0.50 14.73
CA GLU A 38 -10.94 -0.63 14.09
C GLU A 38 -10.94 -1.85 13.16
N ALA A 39 -10.40 -1.66 11.96
CA ALA A 39 -10.09 -2.70 11.01
C ALA A 39 -8.63 -2.57 10.56
N TYR A 40 -8.12 -3.57 9.86
CA TYR A 40 -6.72 -3.63 9.45
C TYR A 40 -6.61 -3.97 7.97
N ILE A 41 -5.73 -3.27 7.27
CA ILE A 41 -5.24 -3.70 5.96
C ILE A 41 -4.04 -4.60 6.22
N ILE A 42 -4.11 -5.84 5.77
CA ILE A 42 -3.04 -6.83 5.92
C ILE A 42 -2.39 -7.03 4.57
N PHE A 43 -1.16 -6.55 4.42
CA PHE A 43 -0.35 -6.76 3.22
C PHE A 43 0.57 -7.97 3.42
N ASP A 44 0.29 -9.03 2.67
CA ASP A 44 0.98 -10.32 2.80
C ASP A 44 1.30 -10.91 1.41
N PRO A 45 2.37 -10.41 0.75
CA PRO A 45 2.74 -10.83 -0.59
C PRO A 45 3.34 -12.24 -0.60
N GLU A 46 2.94 -13.05 -1.58
CA GLU A 46 3.60 -14.31 -1.91
C GLU A 46 4.79 -14.03 -2.84
N PHE A 47 6.00 -14.43 -2.43
CA PHE A 47 7.21 -14.30 -3.24
C PHE A 47 7.37 -15.50 -4.19
N PRO A 48 8.03 -15.32 -5.35
CA PRO A 48 8.47 -16.43 -6.18
C PRO A 48 9.37 -17.39 -5.38
N GLU A 49 9.42 -18.65 -5.82
CA GLU A 49 10.32 -19.63 -5.22
C GLU A 49 11.78 -19.14 -5.22
N GLY A 50 12.45 -19.24 -4.07
CA GLY A 50 13.83 -18.78 -3.88
C GLY A 50 13.98 -17.26 -3.80
N TYR A 51 12.91 -16.51 -3.53
CA TYR A 51 12.94 -15.07 -3.28
C TYR A 51 12.33 -14.69 -1.93
N HIS A 52 12.84 -13.60 -1.35
CA HIS A 52 12.39 -13.06 -0.07
C HIS A 52 12.34 -11.52 -0.08
N LEU A 53 11.60 -10.93 0.86
CA LEU A 53 11.61 -9.48 1.09
C LEU A 53 13.02 -8.98 1.44
N ASN A 54 13.52 -7.97 0.73
CA ASN A 54 14.76 -7.30 1.12
C ASN A 54 14.49 -6.31 2.26
N LYS A 55 14.72 -6.75 3.51
CA LYS A 55 14.51 -5.94 4.72
C LYS A 55 15.35 -4.65 4.76
N ASN A 56 16.51 -4.66 4.10
CA ASN A 56 17.43 -3.52 4.06
C ASN A 56 17.09 -2.51 2.95
N ALA A 57 16.21 -2.88 2.02
CA ALA A 57 15.78 -2.01 0.94
C ALA A 57 14.75 -0.96 1.43
N PRO A 58 14.52 0.10 0.66
CA PRO A 58 13.51 1.11 0.98
C PRO A 58 12.09 0.65 0.64
N ASN A 59 11.61 -0.46 1.21
CA ASN A 59 10.21 -0.84 1.07
C ASN A 59 9.32 0.21 1.75
N ARG A 60 8.25 0.61 1.07
CA ARG A 60 7.38 1.70 1.50
C ARG A 60 5.94 1.42 1.12
N PHE A 61 5.03 1.85 1.98
CA PHE A 61 3.63 1.95 1.62
C PHE A 61 3.17 3.41 1.65
N GLU A 62 2.12 3.68 0.88
CA GLU A 62 1.36 4.91 0.93
C GLU A 62 -0.13 4.58 0.76
N ILE A 63 -0.97 5.09 1.63
CA ILE A 63 -2.40 4.83 1.64
C ILE A 63 -3.15 6.15 1.73
N LYS A 64 -4.12 6.32 0.84
CA LYS A 64 -5.04 7.47 0.80
C LYS A 64 -6.47 7.00 0.87
N VAL A 65 -7.31 7.80 1.50
CA VAL A 65 -8.75 7.60 1.57
C VAL A 65 -9.44 8.78 0.89
N ASP A 66 -10.43 8.52 0.07
CA ASP A 66 -11.22 9.57 -0.62
C ASP A 66 -12.14 10.34 0.35
N LYS A 67 -12.63 9.69 1.40
CA LYS A 67 -13.58 10.19 2.40
C LYS A 67 -13.13 9.88 3.82
N PRO A 68 -12.17 10.65 4.38
CA PRO A 68 -11.62 10.43 5.71
C PRO A 68 -12.66 10.53 6.85
N GLU A 69 -13.80 11.17 6.60
CA GLU A 69 -14.92 11.25 7.53
C GLU A 69 -15.73 9.95 7.67
N ILE A 70 -15.56 9.00 6.75
CA ILE A 70 -16.19 7.66 6.79
C ILE A 70 -15.21 6.63 7.35
N ILE A 71 -13.97 6.65 6.84
CA ILE A 71 -12.90 5.77 7.29
C ILE A 71 -11.59 6.56 7.33
N ASN A 72 -10.87 6.49 8.43
CA ASN A 72 -9.60 7.19 8.62
C ASN A 72 -8.44 6.19 8.74
N ILE A 73 -7.24 6.63 8.40
CA ILE A 73 -6.03 5.83 8.55
C ILE A 73 -5.06 6.43 9.56
N SER A 74 -4.50 5.56 10.40
CA SER A 74 -3.55 5.98 11.44
C SER A 74 -2.21 6.45 10.88
N VAL A 75 -1.75 5.83 9.79
CA VAL A 75 -0.47 6.10 9.14
C VAL A 75 -0.66 6.08 7.63
N GLU A 76 -0.59 7.24 6.99
CA GLU A 76 -0.74 7.35 5.54
C GLU A 76 0.48 6.82 4.78
N LYS A 77 1.69 6.93 5.34
CA LYS A 77 2.92 6.47 4.68
C LYS A 77 3.97 6.05 5.69
N ASN A 78 4.64 4.93 5.43
CA ASN A 78 5.79 4.51 6.21
C ASN A 78 6.71 3.56 5.44
N ARG A 79 7.87 3.25 6.03
CA ARG A 79 8.70 2.11 5.63
C ARG A 79 8.20 0.83 6.30
N PHE A 80 8.55 -0.29 5.71
CA PHE A 80 8.39 -1.61 6.33
C PHE A 80 9.57 -2.50 5.95
N ASP A 81 9.86 -3.49 6.80
CA ASP A 81 10.96 -4.44 6.66
C ASP A 81 10.51 -5.88 6.98
N GLU A 82 9.23 -6.07 7.27
CA GLU A 82 8.61 -7.36 7.50
C GLU A 82 7.23 -7.45 6.86
N VAL A 83 6.84 -8.68 6.54
CA VAL A 83 5.49 -9.07 6.11
C VAL A 83 5.08 -10.34 6.86
N PRO A 84 3.79 -10.53 7.18
CA PRO A 84 2.65 -9.67 6.84
C PRO A 84 2.67 -8.33 7.59
N LEU A 85 2.38 -7.25 6.87
CA LEU A 85 2.30 -5.89 7.42
C LEU A 85 0.84 -5.55 7.75
N SER A 86 0.58 -5.10 8.98
CA SER A 86 -0.76 -4.69 9.45
C SER A 86 -0.86 -3.18 9.58
N ILE A 87 -1.86 -2.57 8.95
CA ILE A 87 -2.08 -1.12 8.97
C ILE A 87 -3.49 -0.83 9.49
N ALA A 88 -3.59 -0.16 10.63
CA ALA A 88 -4.86 0.13 11.28
C ALA A 88 -5.63 1.25 10.57
N VAL A 89 -6.90 0.99 10.33
CA VAL A 89 -7.91 1.93 9.82
C VAL A 89 -9.09 1.98 10.77
N THR A 90 -9.66 3.16 10.95
CA THR A 90 -10.80 3.37 11.85
C THR A 90 -12.03 3.72 11.02
N ALA A 91 -13.04 2.87 11.07
CA ALA A 91 -14.35 3.16 10.50
C ALA A 91 -15.11 4.09 11.45
N ILE A 92 -15.46 5.29 11.00
CA ILE A 92 -16.03 6.35 11.83
C ILE A 92 -17.55 6.31 11.79
N LYS A 93 -18.12 6.30 10.58
CA LYS A 93 -19.56 6.31 10.36
C LYS A 93 -19.94 5.53 9.11
N GLU A 94 -21.21 5.14 9.04
CA GLU A 94 -21.77 4.43 7.89
C GLU A 94 -21.61 5.23 6.58
N GLY A 95 -21.40 4.50 5.49
CA GLY A 95 -21.22 5.08 4.16
C GLY A 95 -20.24 4.30 3.30
N SER A 96 -19.97 4.82 2.10
CA SER A 96 -19.02 4.22 1.14
C SER A 96 -17.83 5.14 0.91
N ALA A 97 -16.64 4.56 0.98
CA ALA A 97 -15.35 5.21 0.74
C ALA A 97 -14.46 4.27 -0.09
N THR A 98 -13.36 4.80 -0.60
CA THR A 98 -12.36 4.06 -1.38
C THR A 98 -11.00 4.27 -0.74
N ILE A 99 -10.34 3.16 -0.40
CA ILE A 99 -8.94 3.17 0.02
C ILE A 99 -8.06 2.91 -1.20
N ASN A 100 -7.12 3.81 -1.45
CA ASN A 100 -6.08 3.66 -2.46
C ASN A 100 -4.78 3.31 -1.75
N ALA A 101 -4.35 2.05 -1.85
CA ALA A 101 -3.15 1.56 -1.17
C ALA A 101 -2.05 1.25 -2.16
N LYS A 102 -0.86 1.81 -1.98
CA LYS A 102 0.32 1.62 -2.83
C LYS A 102 1.45 1.02 -2.01
N PHE A 103 2.09 -0.02 -2.54
CA PHE A 103 3.23 -0.69 -1.93
C PHE A 103 4.39 -0.77 -2.92
N ASN A 104 5.56 -0.31 -2.50
CA ASN A 104 6.83 -0.52 -3.19
C ASN A 104 7.59 -1.62 -2.45
N VAL A 105 7.77 -2.76 -3.11
CA VAL A 105 8.37 -3.97 -2.54
C VAL A 105 9.64 -4.29 -3.28
N TYR A 106 10.73 -4.47 -2.54
CA TYR A 106 11.99 -4.98 -3.04
C TYR A 106 12.16 -6.41 -2.55
N TYR A 107 12.46 -7.34 -3.45
CA TYR A 107 12.64 -8.75 -3.11
C TYR A 107 13.82 -9.31 -3.87
N CYS A 108 14.62 -10.13 -3.18
CA CYS A 108 15.90 -10.61 -3.69
C CYS A 108 15.93 -12.13 -3.74
N ARG A 109 16.71 -12.66 -4.67
CA ARG A 109 16.97 -14.08 -4.78
C ARG A 109 17.86 -14.56 -3.64
N GLU A 110 17.58 -15.76 -3.13
CA GLU A 110 18.26 -16.35 -1.97
C GLU A 110 19.65 -16.93 -2.29
N ASP A 111 19.96 -17.15 -3.57
CA ASP A 111 21.21 -17.78 -4.01
C ASP A 111 22.47 -16.89 -3.93
N ASN A 112 22.40 -15.76 -3.20
CA ASN A 112 23.50 -14.81 -2.99
C ASN A 112 24.12 -14.20 -4.26
N THR A 113 23.43 -14.26 -5.39
CA THR A 113 23.90 -13.63 -6.63
C THR A 113 23.69 -12.12 -6.69
N GLY A 114 23.04 -11.54 -5.67
CA GLY A 114 22.74 -10.11 -5.61
C GLY A 114 21.59 -9.66 -6.51
N VAL A 115 20.82 -10.60 -7.07
CA VAL A 115 19.66 -10.28 -7.91
C VAL A 115 18.49 -9.82 -7.04
N CYS A 116 18.07 -8.57 -7.23
CA CYS A 116 16.91 -7.98 -6.57
C CYS A 116 15.97 -7.36 -7.60
N LEU A 117 14.68 -7.51 -7.35
CA LEU A 117 13.59 -6.99 -8.16
C LEU A 117 12.79 -5.97 -7.35
N ILE A 118 12.13 -5.05 -8.05
CA ILE A 118 11.23 -4.05 -7.48
C ILE A 118 9.84 -4.22 -8.10
N LYS A 119 8.80 -4.22 -7.26
CA LYS A 119 7.41 -4.17 -7.72
C LYS A 119 6.67 -3.02 -7.04
N THR A 120 5.88 -2.29 -7.82
CA THR A 120 4.93 -1.30 -7.31
C THR A 120 3.52 -1.83 -7.53
N LEU A 121 2.81 -2.04 -6.42
CA LEU A 121 1.46 -2.57 -6.41
C LEU A 121 0.52 -1.48 -5.92
N ARG A 122 -0.61 -1.30 -6.59
CA ARG A 122 -1.63 -0.34 -6.18
C ARG A 122 -2.97 -1.02 -6.14
N TRP A 123 -3.68 -0.89 -5.03
CA TRP A 123 -5.05 -1.33 -4.90
C TRP A 123 -6.00 -0.15 -4.87
N GLU A 124 -7.14 -0.34 -5.50
CA GLU A 124 -8.36 0.42 -5.26
C GLU A 124 -9.31 -0.51 -4.49
N ILE A 125 -9.57 -0.16 -3.23
CA ILE A 125 -10.35 -0.99 -2.30
C ILE A 125 -11.63 -0.23 -1.96
N PRO A 126 -12.76 -0.56 -2.59
CA PRO A 126 -14.04 -0.01 -2.20
C PRO A 126 -14.43 -0.55 -0.83
N ILE A 127 -14.71 0.34 0.12
CA ILE A 127 -15.13 0.01 1.48
C ILE A 127 -16.56 0.51 1.70
N ARG A 128 -17.41 -0.36 2.24
CA ARG A 128 -18.71 0.01 2.79
C ARG A 128 -18.71 -0.16 4.30
N VAL A 129 -18.88 0.94 5.01
CA VAL A 129 -19.04 0.95 6.46
C VAL A 129 -20.52 0.76 6.80
N VAL A 130 -20.82 -0.24 7.64
CA VAL A 130 -22.17 -0.64 8.03
C VAL A 130 -22.28 -0.84 9.55
N ASN A 131 -23.47 -0.70 10.12
CA ASN A 131 -23.72 -0.87 11.56
C ASN A 131 -23.89 -2.35 12.01
N GLU A 132 -23.25 -3.28 11.29
CA GLU A 132 -23.31 -4.71 11.57
C GLU A 132 -21.90 -5.23 11.87
N LYS A 133 -21.81 -6.35 12.59
CA LYS A 133 -20.53 -7.02 12.84
C LYS A 133 -20.02 -7.64 11.53
N LYS A 134 -19.05 -6.98 10.89
CA LYS A 134 -18.41 -7.42 9.65
C LYS A 134 -16.92 -7.69 9.85
N ILE A 135 -16.21 -7.88 8.75
CA ILE A 135 -14.78 -8.18 8.76
C ILE A 135 -14.00 -7.04 9.42
N THR A 136 -12.92 -7.42 10.10
CA THR A 136 -11.98 -6.51 10.74
C THR A 136 -10.63 -6.50 10.01
N ARG A 137 -10.49 -7.26 8.93
CA ARG A 137 -9.24 -7.42 8.18
C ARG A 137 -9.54 -7.45 6.69
N VAL A 138 -8.86 -6.58 5.93
CA VAL A 138 -8.84 -6.57 4.47
C VAL A 138 -7.49 -7.14 4.04
N GLU A 139 -7.50 -8.30 3.38
CA GLU A 139 -6.29 -9.07 3.07
C GLU A 139 -5.82 -8.78 1.63
N LEU A 140 -4.60 -8.26 1.49
CA LEU A 140 -3.95 -7.99 0.22
C LEU A 140 -2.83 -9.01 0.00
N ARG A 141 -3.13 -10.08 -0.74
CA ARG A 141 -2.19 -11.19 -1.00
C ARG A 141 -1.81 -11.29 -2.48
N PRO A 142 -1.00 -10.35 -3.00
CA PRO A 142 -0.50 -10.45 -4.37
C PRO A 142 0.47 -11.63 -4.50
N LYS A 143 0.48 -12.27 -5.66
CA LYS A 143 1.59 -13.13 -6.07
C LYS A 143 2.59 -12.31 -6.85
N LEU A 144 3.81 -12.18 -6.35
CA LEU A 144 4.87 -11.46 -7.04
C LEU A 144 5.47 -12.33 -8.16
N SER A 145 5.89 -11.69 -9.24
CA SER A 145 6.41 -12.34 -10.46
C SER A 145 7.82 -11.85 -10.77
N LEU A 146 8.63 -12.67 -11.43
CA LEU A 146 9.99 -12.31 -11.86
C LEU A 146 10.04 -11.27 -13.02
N ASN A 147 8.86 -10.84 -13.49
CA ASN A 147 8.64 -10.03 -14.69
C ASN A 147 7.88 -8.74 -14.35
#